data_AF-A0AAU9CXC9-F1
#
_entry.id   AF-A0AAU9CXC9-F1
#
_cell.length_a   1.000
_cell.length_b   1.000
_cell.length_c   1.000
_cell.angle_alpha   90.00
_cell.angle_beta   90.00
_cell.angle_gamma   90.00
#
_symmetry.space_group_name_H-M   'P 1'
#
loop_
_entity.id
_entity.type
_entity.pdbx_description
1 polymer ?
#
loop_
_entity_poly.entity_id
_entity_poly.type
_entity_poly.pdbx_seq_one_letter_code
_entity_poly.pdbx_strand_id
1 'polypeptide(L)'
;MNTNFSEIFHRYQRWNKLMAAITYAISVTIAINVFWSSSNLYGSGVTGLAQLIQTISIRYFHLNFLTTPVMLFVLNIPLMIIAWQKIGHHFTFYTLVSLGLSTIFMHYVSGEPLTTNPIINAVFGGLINGAGTGFALRIGISTGGLDIIGILVRRKTGRSIGNINMIFNFFILLASAILFGWPTAFYSAIGIFVSARVMDALYTQQQRMQVIIVTDQPKKVIENVKIGMHRGVTIIGEAKGAYSKNEKTILLTIISRYELYDFRQIMKETDPHSFVSITSVAKLYGNFYEKKVA
;
A
#
# COMPACT_ATOMS: atom_id res chain seq x y z
N MET A 1 -17.00 -13.94 -26.93
CA MET A 1 -15.55 -13.64 -26.78
C MET A 1 -15.17 -12.93 -25.47
N ASN A 2 -16.12 -12.45 -24.64
CA ASN A 2 -15.83 -11.65 -23.43
C ASN A 2 -15.56 -12.41 -22.11
N THR A 3 -15.86 -13.71 -22.03
CA THR A 3 -15.73 -14.49 -20.78
C THR A 3 -14.25 -14.75 -20.41
N ASN A 4 -13.41 -15.11 -21.40
CA ASN A 4 -12.02 -15.48 -21.17
C ASN A 4 -11.14 -14.32 -20.63
N PHE A 5 -11.35 -13.09 -21.10
CA PHE A 5 -10.54 -11.94 -20.67
C PHE A 5 -10.85 -11.53 -19.22
N SER A 6 -12.13 -11.61 -18.82
CA SER A 6 -12.55 -11.32 -17.44
C SER A 6 -11.97 -12.33 -16.44
N GLU A 7 -11.94 -13.61 -16.80
CA GLU A 7 -11.35 -14.66 -15.96
C GLU A 7 -9.83 -14.53 -15.84
N ILE A 8 -9.14 -14.24 -16.95
CA ILE A 8 -7.69 -14.00 -16.94
C ILE A 8 -7.35 -12.78 -16.08
N PHE A 9 -8.12 -11.70 -16.19
CA PHE A 9 -7.95 -10.49 -15.39
C PHE A 9 -8.17 -10.75 -13.89
N HIS A 10 -9.26 -11.43 -13.52
CA HIS A 10 -9.52 -11.80 -12.13
C HIS A 10 -8.45 -12.75 -11.58
N ARG A 11 -7.97 -13.70 -12.39
CA ARG A 11 -6.88 -14.61 -12.01
C ARG A 11 -5.59 -13.82 -11.76
N TYR A 12 -5.22 -12.91 -12.66
CA TYR A 12 -4.04 -12.04 -12.50
C TYR A 12 -4.12 -11.20 -11.21
N GLN A 13 -5.28 -10.63 -10.91
CA GLN A 13 -5.49 -9.84 -9.70
C GLN A 13 -5.37 -10.69 -8.42
N ARG A 14 -5.86 -11.93 -8.43
CA ARG A 14 -5.68 -12.88 -7.31
C ARG A 14 -4.20 -13.24 -7.11
N TRP A 15 -3.47 -13.50 -8.20
CA TRP A 15 -2.04 -13.78 -8.14
C TRP A 15 -1.24 -12.60 -7.60
N ASN A 16 -1.54 -11.37 -8.03
CA ASN A 16 -0.89 -10.18 -7.48
C ASN A 16 -1.11 -10.02 -5.98
N LYS A 17 -2.34 -10.29 -5.48
CA LYS A 17 -2.64 -10.25 -4.03
C LYS A 17 -1.86 -11.32 -3.26
N LEU A 18 -1.72 -12.54 -3.81
CA LEU A 18 -0.91 -13.60 -3.20
C LEU A 18 0.59 -13.27 -3.19
N MET A 19 1.12 -12.78 -4.32
CA MET A 19 2.53 -12.37 -4.40
C MET A 19 2.81 -11.24 -3.42
N ALA A 20 1.93 -10.25 -3.32
CA ALA A 20 2.04 -9.18 -2.33
C ALA A 20 2.04 -9.69 -0.89
N ALA A 21 1.19 -10.67 -0.57
CA ALA A 21 1.14 -11.28 0.74
C ALA A 21 2.46 -11.99 1.10
N ILE A 22 3.04 -12.74 0.15
CA ILE A 22 4.34 -13.41 0.32
C ILE A 22 5.47 -12.39 0.45
N THR A 23 5.53 -11.38 -0.43
CA THR A 23 6.54 -10.33 -0.38
C THR A 23 6.51 -9.59 0.96
N TYR A 24 5.31 -9.25 1.45
CA TYR A 24 5.15 -8.65 2.77
C TYR A 24 5.65 -9.57 3.88
N ALA A 25 5.24 -10.85 3.88
CA ALA A 25 5.64 -11.83 4.88
C ALA A 25 7.16 -12.00 4.98
N ILE A 26 7.85 -12.07 3.84
CA ILE A 26 9.32 -12.11 3.78
C ILE A 26 9.91 -10.80 4.32
N SER A 27 9.39 -9.66 3.86
CA SER A 27 9.90 -8.33 4.24
C SER A 27 9.80 -8.10 5.75
N VAL A 28 8.64 -8.38 6.35
CA VAL A 28 8.44 -8.20 7.79
C VAL A 28 9.26 -9.19 8.61
N THR A 29 9.42 -10.42 8.12
CA THR A 29 10.27 -11.43 8.77
C THR A 29 11.73 -10.99 8.80
N ILE A 30 12.27 -10.51 7.67
CA ILE A 30 13.64 -9.99 7.61
C ILE A 30 13.78 -8.77 8.52
N ALA A 31 12.85 -7.82 8.46
CA ALA A 31 12.92 -6.62 9.30
C ALA A 31 12.95 -6.96 10.79
N ILE A 32 12.09 -7.87 11.25
CA ILE A 32 12.03 -8.26 12.66
C ILE A 32 13.22 -9.14 13.03
N ASN A 33 13.40 -10.29 12.37
CA ASN A 33 14.32 -11.32 12.84
C ASN A 33 15.80 -10.93 12.62
N VAL A 34 16.13 -10.27 11.51
CA VAL A 34 17.52 -9.92 11.17
C VAL A 34 17.93 -8.58 11.79
N PHE A 35 17.06 -7.57 11.68
CA PHE A 35 17.44 -6.19 12.05
C PHE A 35 16.94 -5.79 13.45
N TRP A 36 15.66 -5.98 13.77
CA TRP A 36 15.09 -5.38 14.99
C TRP A 36 15.29 -6.21 16.27
N SER A 37 15.12 -7.53 16.21
CA SER A 37 15.19 -8.41 17.39
C SER A 37 16.56 -8.39 18.07
N SER A 38 17.66 -8.32 17.29
CA SER A 38 19.03 -8.31 17.82
C SER A 38 19.39 -7.03 18.58
N SER A 39 18.72 -5.91 18.26
CA SER A 39 18.96 -4.59 18.87
C SER A 39 17.83 -4.14 19.79
N ASN A 40 16.92 -5.04 20.16
CA ASN A 40 15.71 -4.77 20.96
C ASN A 40 14.85 -3.61 20.40
N LEU A 41 14.83 -3.47 19.07
CA LEU A 41 14.08 -2.42 18.40
C LEU A 41 12.63 -2.82 18.23
N TYR A 42 11.75 -1.85 18.44
CA TYR A 42 10.30 -2.04 18.33
C TYR A 42 9.79 -1.47 17.02
N GLY A 43 8.94 -2.25 16.35
CA GLY A 43 8.16 -1.82 15.21
C GLY A 43 7.01 -0.89 15.61
N SER A 44 6.26 -0.43 14.61
CA SER A 44 5.06 0.40 14.83
C SER A 44 3.79 -0.45 14.91
N GLY A 45 2.73 0.14 15.47
CA GLY A 45 1.39 -0.46 15.47
C GLY A 45 1.33 -1.84 16.12
N VAL A 46 0.47 -2.71 15.59
CA VAL A 46 0.18 -4.02 16.21
C VAL A 46 1.43 -4.90 16.31
N THR A 47 2.37 -4.80 15.37
CA THR A 47 3.67 -5.47 15.45
C THR A 47 4.49 -5.03 16.66
N GLY A 48 4.61 -3.71 16.88
CA GLY A 48 5.29 -3.19 18.06
C GLY A 48 4.61 -3.58 19.37
N LEU A 49 3.27 -3.59 19.38
CA LEU A 49 2.50 -4.08 20.53
C LEU A 49 2.74 -5.58 20.78
N ALA A 50 2.81 -6.41 19.73
CA ALA A 50 3.10 -7.83 19.85
C ALA A 50 4.50 -8.09 20.45
N GLN A 51 5.53 -7.36 19.98
CA GLN A 51 6.88 -7.41 20.53
C GLN A 51 6.90 -6.97 22.00
N LEU A 52 6.13 -5.93 22.34
CA LEU A 52 6.05 -5.42 23.71
C LEU A 52 5.43 -6.45 24.65
N ILE A 53 4.29 -7.04 24.26
CA ILE A 53 3.62 -8.06 25.07
C ILE A 53 4.51 -9.29 25.21
N GLN A 54 5.20 -9.74 24.15
CA GLN A 54 6.19 -10.82 24.27
C GLN A 54 7.25 -10.46 25.33
N THR A 55 7.84 -9.27 25.23
CA THR A 55 8.95 -8.87 26.10
C THR A 55 8.51 -8.86 27.57
N ILE A 56 7.35 -8.28 27.85
CA ILE A 56 6.79 -8.23 29.20
C ILE A 56 6.45 -9.65 29.69
N SER A 57 5.84 -10.47 28.84
CA SER A 57 5.44 -11.85 29.18
C SER A 57 6.63 -12.74 29.52
N ILE A 58 7.71 -12.65 28.76
CA ILE A 58 8.92 -13.43 29.00
C ILE A 58 9.68 -12.90 30.23
N ARG A 59 9.85 -11.57 30.34
CA ARG A 59 10.67 -10.96 31.39
C ARG A 59 10.04 -11.05 32.78
N TYR A 60 8.72 -10.86 32.89
CA TYR A 60 8.03 -10.78 34.18
C TYR A 60 7.19 -12.03 34.53
N PHE A 61 6.70 -12.76 33.53
CA PHE A 61 5.81 -13.90 33.74
C PHE A 61 6.42 -15.24 33.32
N HIS A 62 7.64 -15.24 32.76
CA HIS A 62 8.35 -16.43 32.26
C HIS A 62 7.54 -17.26 31.24
N LEU A 63 6.62 -16.62 30.52
CA LEU A 63 5.74 -17.27 29.54
C LEU A 63 6.45 -17.35 28.17
N ASN A 64 7.38 -18.29 28.04
CA ASN A 64 8.22 -18.44 26.83
C ASN A 64 7.44 -18.80 25.55
N PHE A 65 6.19 -19.26 25.67
CA PHE A 65 5.34 -19.58 24.51
C PHE A 65 4.73 -18.34 23.84
N LEU A 66 4.68 -17.18 24.53
CA LEU A 66 4.11 -15.93 23.99
C LEU A 66 5.12 -15.19 23.12
N THR A 67 5.42 -15.75 21.95
CA THR A 67 6.34 -15.15 20.97
C THR A 67 5.67 -14.05 20.15
N THR A 68 6.46 -13.15 19.52
CA THR A 68 5.97 -12.08 18.65
C THR A 68 5.04 -12.60 17.56
N PRO A 69 5.35 -13.71 16.84
CA PRO A 69 4.44 -14.27 15.85
C PRO A 69 3.08 -14.67 16.42
N VAL A 70 3.06 -15.31 17.59
CA VAL A 70 1.82 -15.72 18.29
C VAL A 70 1.01 -14.48 18.67
N MET A 71 1.65 -13.50 19.32
CA MET A 71 0.97 -12.28 19.75
C MET A 71 0.47 -11.45 18.56
N LEU A 72 1.25 -11.37 17.48
CA LEU A 72 0.86 -10.68 16.25
C LEU A 72 -0.39 -11.31 15.64
N PHE A 73 -0.47 -12.65 15.60
CA PHE A 73 -1.66 -13.34 15.12
C PHE A 73 -2.87 -13.07 16.00
N VAL A 74 -2.73 -13.27 17.32
CA VAL A 74 -3.83 -13.15 18.31
C VAL A 74 -4.39 -11.74 18.35
N LEU A 75 -3.53 -10.71 18.42
CA LEU A 75 -3.96 -9.31 18.45
C LEU A 75 -4.71 -8.90 17.17
N ASN A 76 -4.46 -9.60 16.06
CA ASN A 76 -5.12 -9.34 14.79
C ASN A 76 -6.47 -10.02 14.63
N ILE A 77 -6.76 -11.11 15.34
CA ILE A 77 -8.07 -11.79 15.29
C ILE A 77 -9.24 -10.79 15.39
N PRO A 78 -9.33 -9.90 16.41
CA PRO A 78 -10.42 -8.94 16.48
C PRO A 78 -10.45 -7.96 15.31
N LEU A 79 -9.28 -7.52 14.81
CA LEU A 79 -9.20 -6.65 13.64
C LEU A 79 -9.69 -7.35 12.36
N MET A 80 -9.39 -8.65 12.21
CA MET A 80 -9.87 -9.46 11.10
C MET A 80 -11.39 -9.65 11.14
N ILE A 81 -11.97 -9.89 12.32
CA ILE A 81 -13.43 -9.98 12.48
C ILE A 81 -14.09 -8.67 12.03
N ILE A 82 -13.55 -7.52 12.45
CA ILE A 82 -14.06 -6.21 12.04
C ILE A 82 -13.88 -5.99 10.53
N ALA A 83 -12.72 -6.36 9.97
CA ALA A 83 -12.45 -6.24 8.54
C ALA A 83 -13.39 -7.10 7.68
N TRP A 84 -13.69 -8.32 8.14
CA TRP A 84 -14.62 -9.25 7.49
C TRP A 84 -16.01 -8.63 7.39
N GLN A 85 -16.46 -7.98 8.46
CA GLN A 85 -17.79 -7.35 8.53
C GLN A 85 -17.87 -6.01 7.81
N LYS A 86 -16.82 -5.17 7.87
CA LYS A 86 -16.89 -3.75 7.46
C LYS A 86 -16.09 -3.39 6.21
N ILE A 87 -15.14 -4.21 5.78
CA ILE A 87 -14.30 -3.94 4.60
C ILE A 87 -14.66 -4.85 3.44
N GLY A 88 -14.63 -6.16 3.66
CA GLY A 88 -14.99 -7.18 2.67
C GLY A 88 -14.25 -8.50 2.87
N HIS A 89 -14.89 -9.60 2.48
CA HIS A 89 -14.39 -10.95 2.68
C HIS A 89 -13.11 -11.23 1.88
N HIS A 90 -13.02 -10.78 0.62
CA HIS A 90 -11.82 -10.96 -0.20
C HIS A 90 -10.59 -10.23 0.39
N PHE A 91 -10.76 -8.97 0.78
CA PHE A 91 -9.70 -8.19 1.44
C PHE A 91 -9.20 -8.91 2.70
N THR A 92 -10.14 -9.36 3.54
CA THR A 92 -9.83 -9.99 4.82
C THR A 92 -9.15 -11.35 4.63
N PHE A 93 -9.59 -12.14 3.66
CA PHE A 93 -8.95 -13.41 3.33
C PHE A 93 -7.47 -13.24 2.94
N TYR A 94 -7.17 -12.33 2.02
CA TYR A 94 -5.77 -12.11 1.61
C TYR A 94 -4.93 -11.47 2.72
N THR A 95 -5.54 -10.65 3.57
CA THR A 95 -4.89 -10.09 4.77
C THR A 95 -4.56 -11.20 5.76
N LEU A 96 -5.48 -12.13 6.02
CA LEU A 96 -5.26 -13.33 6.84
C LEU A 96 -4.14 -14.21 6.26
N VAL A 97 -4.10 -14.41 4.94
CA VAL A 97 -3.02 -15.15 4.28
C VAL A 97 -1.68 -14.45 4.52
N SER A 98 -1.61 -13.13 4.33
CA SER A 98 -0.38 -12.37 4.56
C SER A 98 0.08 -12.44 6.02
N LEU A 99 -0.86 -12.35 6.97
CA LEU A 99 -0.59 -12.42 8.39
C LEU A 99 -0.12 -13.83 8.79
N GLY A 100 -0.83 -14.87 8.35
CA GLY A 100 -0.47 -16.27 8.61
C GLY A 100 0.91 -16.61 8.06
N LEU A 101 1.19 -16.23 6.81
CA LEU A 101 2.53 -16.39 6.21
C LEU A 101 3.60 -15.63 6.98
N SER A 102 3.32 -14.38 7.38
CA SER A 102 4.24 -13.57 8.19
C SER A 102 4.57 -14.28 9.50
N THR A 103 3.57 -14.82 10.20
CA THR A 103 3.78 -15.50 11.48
C THR A 103 4.52 -16.83 11.32
N ILE A 104 4.26 -17.58 10.26
CA ILE A 104 4.99 -18.83 9.94
C ILE A 104 6.45 -18.50 9.62
N PHE A 105 6.70 -17.52 8.74
CA PHE A 105 8.05 -17.15 8.35
C PHE A 105 8.83 -16.58 9.53
N MET A 106 8.23 -15.70 10.35
CA MET A 106 8.89 -15.20 11.55
C MET A 106 9.24 -16.32 12.55
N HIS A 107 8.44 -17.38 12.63
CA HIS A 107 8.70 -18.49 13.55
C HIS A 107 9.81 -19.41 13.04
N TYR A 108 9.80 -19.77 11.75
CA TYR A 108 10.73 -20.78 11.19
C TYR A 108 12.01 -20.19 10.59
N VAL A 109 12.00 -18.95 10.14
CA VAL A 109 13.18 -18.31 9.57
C VAL A 109 13.96 -17.65 10.70
N SER A 110 15.04 -18.30 11.13
CA SER A 110 16.00 -17.66 12.03
C SER A 110 16.65 -16.46 11.33
N GLY A 111 16.71 -15.33 12.03
CA GLY A 111 17.43 -14.15 11.54
C GLY A 111 18.74 -14.03 12.28
N GLU A 112 19.85 -14.34 11.61
CA GLU A 112 21.16 -13.97 12.16
C GLU A 112 21.37 -12.47 11.96
N PRO A 113 21.85 -11.74 12.99
CA PRO A 113 22.08 -10.31 12.87
C PRO A 113 23.20 -10.03 11.87
N LEU A 114 22.87 -9.29 10.81
CA LEU A 114 23.86 -8.83 9.82
C LEU A 114 24.80 -7.75 10.41
N THR A 115 24.35 -7.05 11.44
CA THR A 115 25.13 -6.01 12.12
C THR A 115 24.65 -5.82 13.56
N THR A 116 25.55 -5.33 14.40
CA THR A 116 25.26 -4.94 15.78
C THR A 116 24.98 -3.44 15.92
N ASN A 117 25.12 -2.65 14.84
CA ASN A 117 24.87 -1.21 14.89
C ASN A 117 23.35 -0.93 14.93
N PRO A 118 22.81 -0.36 16.02
CA PRO A 118 21.38 -0.19 16.21
C PRO A 118 20.77 0.82 15.23
N ILE A 119 21.55 1.78 14.71
CA ILE A 119 21.06 2.75 13.73
C ILE A 119 20.88 2.07 12.37
N ILE A 120 21.84 1.25 11.95
CA ILE A 120 21.74 0.48 10.69
C ILE A 120 20.54 -0.46 10.78
N ASN A 121 20.39 -1.16 11.91
CA ASN A 121 19.26 -2.02 12.19
C ASN A 121 17.91 -1.29 12.16
N ALA A 122 17.83 -0.10 12.77
CA ALA A 122 16.63 0.73 12.72
C ALA A 122 16.27 1.13 11.28
N VAL A 123 17.24 1.66 10.53
CA VAL A 123 17.01 2.19 9.17
C VAL A 123 16.67 1.08 8.18
N PHE A 124 17.45 0.00 8.12
CA PHE A 124 17.23 -1.08 7.16
C PHE A 124 15.99 -1.91 7.51
N GLY A 125 15.78 -2.22 8.79
CA GLY A 125 14.54 -2.86 9.22
C GLY A 125 13.31 -1.99 8.89
N GLY A 126 13.41 -0.68 9.12
CA GLY A 126 12.39 0.29 8.72
C GLY A 126 12.14 0.31 7.22
N LEU A 127 13.20 0.37 6.40
CA LEU A 127 13.10 0.42 4.94
C LEU A 127 12.44 -0.84 4.37
N ILE A 128 12.89 -2.02 4.79
CA ILE A 128 12.37 -3.31 4.31
C ILE A 128 10.90 -3.49 4.76
N ASN A 129 10.61 -3.24 6.04
CA ASN A 129 9.24 -3.35 6.55
C ASN A 129 8.30 -2.34 5.87
N GLY A 130 8.72 -1.08 5.74
CA GLY A 130 7.96 -0.04 5.06
C GLY A 130 7.71 -0.37 3.60
N ALA A 131 8.71 -0.97 2.92
CA ALA A 131 8.57 -1.38 1.53
C ALA A 131 7.55 -2.49 1.34
N GLY A 132 7.65 -3.56 2.15
CA GLY A 132 6.68 -4.65 2.13
C GLY A 132 5.26 -4.18 2.47
N THR A 133 5.13 -3.34 3.50
CA THR A 133 3.83 -2.77 3.94
C THR A 133 3.21 -1.87 2.87
N GLY A 134 4.00 -0.94 2.30
CA GLY A 134 3.53 -0.04 1.25
C GLY A 134 3.09 -0.79 -0.01
N PHE A 135 3.83 -1.83 -0.41
CA PHE A 135 3.48 -2.69 -1.54
C PHE A 135 2.19 -3.49 -1.30
N ALA A 136 2.05 -4.10 -0.12
CA ALA A 136 0.84 -4.83 0.28
C ALA A 136 -0.40 -3.92 0.21
N LEU A 137 -0.32 -2.75 0.86
CA LEU A 137 -1.42 -1.77 0.87
C LEU A 137 -1.76 -1.26 -0.53
N ARG A 138 -0.75 -1.08 -1.39
CA ARG A 138 -0.93 -0.66 -2.79
C ARG A 138 -1.75 -1.66 -3.61
N ILE A 139 -1.58 -2.96 -3.35
CA ILE A 139 -2.31 -4.06 -4.04
C ILE A 139 -3.68 -4.32 -3.40
N GLY A 140 -4.03 -3.59 -2.34
CA GLY A 140 -5.34 -3.69 -1.68
C GLY A 140 -5.42 -4.87 -0.73
N ILE A 141 -4.31 -5.24 -0.11
CA ILE A 141 -4.27 -6.16 1.04
C ILE A 141 -3.71 -5.39 2.25
N SER A 142 -4.07 -5.80 3.46
CA SER A 142 -3.51 -5.22 4.69
C SER A 142 -2.41 -6.10 5.25
N THR A 143 -1.60 -5.49 6.11
CA THR A 143 -0.55 -6.12 6.91
C THR A 143 -1.06 -6.70 8.24
N GLY A 144 -2.35 -6.55 8.53
CA GLY A 144 -2.95 -6.94 9.80
C GLY A 144 -2.49 -6.02 10.92
N GLY A 145 -2.93 -4.77 10.91
CA GLY A 145 -2.61 -3.86 12.01
C GLY A 145 -3.46 -2.60 12.02
N LEU A 146 -2.82 -1.49 12.39
CA LEU A 146 -3.48 -0.18 12.45
C LEU A 146 -3.94 0.30 11.06
N ASP A 147 -3.44 -0.29 9.98
CA ASP A 147 -3.89 -0.03 8.61
C ASP A 147 -5.37 -0.39 8.38
N ILE A 148 -5.89 -1.45 9.01
CA ILE A 148 -7.33 -1.81 8.96
C ILE A 148 -8.16 -0.71 9.62
N ILE A 149 -7.75 -0.27 10.81
CA ILE A 149 -8.39 0.83 11.52
C ILE A 149 -8.30 2.11 10.67
N GLY A 150 -7.16 2.32 10.03
CA GLY A 150 -6.90 3.38 9.06
C GLY A 150 -7.94 3.46 7.96
N ILE A 151 -8.17 2.33 7.30
CA ILE A 151 -9.15 2.20 6.22
C ILE A 151 -10.56 2.48 6.74
N LEU A 152 -10.93 1.95 7.91
CA LEU A 152 -12.27 2.13 8.48
C LEU A 152 -12.56 3.58 8.88
N VAL A 153 -11.62 4.23 9.58
CA VAL A 153 -11.77 5.63 9.99
C VAL A 153 -11.82 6.52 8.76
N ARG A 154 -10.97 6.27 7.75
CA ARG A 154 -10.98 7.03 6.50
C ARG A 154 -12.31 6.87 5.75
N ARG A 155 -12.88 5.66 5.69
CA ARG A 155 -14.20 5.41 5.10
C ARG A 155 -15.33 6.12 5.84
N LYS A 156 -15.27 6.18 7.18
CA LYS A 156 -16.36 6.75 8.00
C LYS A 156 -16.28 8.28 8.15
N THR A 157 -15.08 8.85 8.20
CA THR A 157 -14.87 10.25 8.59
C THR A 157 -14.12 11.08 7.55
N GLY A 158 -13.52 10.45 6.53
CA GLY A 158 -12.65 11.12 5.57
C GLY A 158 -11.30 11.59 6.13
N ARG A 159 -11.05 11.44 7.44
CA ARG A 159 -9.82 11.85 8.13
C ARG A 159 -8.79 10.71 8.14
N SER A 160 -7.51 11.08 8.28
CA SER A 160 -6.43 10.11 8.48
C SER A 160 -6.34 9.66 9.94
N ILE A 161 -5.78 8.48 10.20
CA ILE A 161 -5.58 7.96 11.57
C ILE A 161 -4.24 8.38 12.18
N GLY A 162 -3.57 9.39 11.61
CA GLY A 162 -2.20 9.77 12.02
C GLY A 162 -2.08 10.01 13.52
N ASN A 163 -3.02 10.75 14.11
CA ASN A 163 -3.02 11.05 15.55
C ASN A 163 -3.15 9.79 16.41
N ILE A 164 -4.02 8.85 16.02
CA ILE A 164 -4.21 7.58 16.75
C ILE A 164 -2.93 6.74 16.66
N ASN A 165 -2.34 6.64 15.47
CA ASN A 165 -1.08 5.93 15.26
C ASN A 165 0.06 6.57 16.08
N MET A 166 0.12 7.90 16.15
CA MET A 166 1.14 8.62 16.92
C MET A 166 1.03 8.35 18.42
N ILE A 167 -0.19 8.42 18.99
CA ILE A 167 -0.44 8.08 20.40
C ILE A 167 -0.05 6.63 20.67
N PHE A 168 -0.45 5.71 19.80
CA PHE A 168 -0.15 4.29 19.95
C PHE A 168 1.35 4.01 19.95
N ASN A 169 2.09 4.60 18.99
CA ASN A 169 3.54 4.44 18.92
C ASN A 169 4.26 5.16 20.06
N PHE A 170 3.74 6.29 20.56
CA PHE A 170 4.30 6.96 21.72
C PHE A 170 4.34 6.03 22.94
N PHE A 171 3.26 5.27 23.20
CA PHE A 171 3.25 4.29 24.30
C PHE A 171 4.24 3.14 24.09
N ILE A 172 4.41 2.65 22.85
CA ILE A 172 5.40 1.62 22.53
C ILE A 172 6.82 2.15 22.81
N LEU A 173 7.12 3.38 22.37
CA LEU A 173 8.43 4.00 22.58
C LEU A 173 8.71 4.27 24.06
N LEU A 174 7.71 4.74 24.80
CA LEU A 174 7.83 4.94 26.24
C LEU A 174 8.11 3.62 26.96
N ALA A 175 7.39 2.55 26.60
CA ALA A 175 7.61 1.23 27.19
C ALA A 175 8.99 0.66 26.80
N SER A 176 9.45 0.88 25.57
CA SER A 176 10.82 0.54 25.14
C SER A 176 11.87 1.28 25.97
N ALA A 177 11.66 2.57 26.25
CA ALA A 177 12.56 3.38 27.09
C ALA A 177 12.64 2.85 28.53
N ILE A 178 11.51 2.42 29.10
CA ILE A 178 11.46 1.84 30.45
C ILE A 178 12.15 0.46 30.48
N LEU A 179 11.98 -0.36 29.44
CA LEU A 179 12.49 -1.74 29.42
C LEU A 179 13.98 -1.85 29.03
N PHE A 180 14.48 -0.97 28.17
CA PHE A 180 15.85 -1.06 27.60
C PHE A 180 16.60 0.27 27.58
N GLY A 181 16.03 1.34 28.13
CA GLY A 181 16.63 2.66 28.16
C GLY A 181 16.27 3.54 26.95
N TRP A 182 16.48 4.85 27.13
CA TRP A 182 16.20 5.87 26.11
C TRP A 182 16.87 5.64 24.74
N PRO A 183 18.13 5.15 24.64
CA PRO A 183 18.74 4.93 23.33
C PRO A 183 17.92 3.98 22.44
N THR A 184 17.47 2.85 22.98
CA THR A 184 16.66 1.85 22.26
C THR A 184 15.33 2.43 21.79
N ALA A 185 14.70 3.28 22.61
CA ALA A 185 13.49 3.98 22.22
C ALA A 185 13.73 4.95 21.06
N PHE A 186 14.81 5.75 21.10
CA PHE A 186 15.13 6.66 19.99
C PHE A 186 15.49 5.90 18.70
N TYR A 187 16.24 4.80 18.79
CA TYR A 187 16.51 3.94 17.63
C TYR A 187 15.23 3.33 17.06
N SER A 188 14.31 2.87 17.91
CA SER A 188 13.00 2.37 17.49
C SER A 188 12.19 3.48 16.79
N ALA A 189 12.23 4.70 17.32
CA ALA A 189 11.56 5.85 16.71
C ALA A 189 12.09 6.15 15.30
N ILE A 190 13.40 6.03 15.07
CA ILE A 190 14.01 6.15 13.74
C ILE A 190 13.45 5.07 12.80
N GLY A 191 13.44 3.80 13.23
CA GLY A 191 12.93 2.70 12.42
C GLY A 191 11.45 2.84 12.06
N ILE A 192 10.63 3.26 13.03
CA ILE A 192 9.21 3.57 12.83
C ILE A 192 9.03 4.70 11.81
N PHE A 193 9.80 5.78 11.94
CA PHE A 193 9.73 6.92 11.02
C PHE A 193 10.14 6.54 9.60
N VAL A 194 11.24 5.80 9.44
CA VAL A 194 11.70 5.32 8.12
C VAL A 194 10.66 4.40 7.50
N SER A 195 10.12 3.44 8.25
CA SER A 195 9.06 2.55 7.77
C SER A 195 7.83 3.33 7.30
N ALA A 196 7.36 4.31 8.08
CA ALA A 196 6.23 5.15 7.70
C ALA A 196 6.49 5.94 6.41
N ARG A 197 7.67 6.55 6.26
CA ARG A 197 8.01 7.31 5.04
C ARG A 197 8.10 6.44 3.79
N VAL A 198 8.70 5.25 3.91
CA VAL A 198 8.81 4.30 2.78
C VAL A 198 7.44 3.72 2.43
N MET A 199 6.64 3.36 3.44
CA MET A 199 5.26 2.92 3.27
C MET A 199 4.44 3.96 2.51
N ASP A 200 4.45 5.22 2.96
CA ASP A 200 3.70 6.30 2.33
C ASP A 200 4.13 6.52 0.87
N ALA A 201 5.43 6.49 0.61
CA ALA A 201 6.00 6.67 -0.73
C ALA A 201 5.54 5.57 -1.71
N LEU A 202 5.39 4.32 -1.24
CA LEU A 202 4.96 3.19 -2.08
C LEU A 202 3.43 3.06 -2.14
N TYR A 203 2.72 3.33 -1.05
CA TYR A 203 1.25 3.28 -1.00
C TYR A 203 0.61 4.35 -1.89
N THR A 204 1.15 5.57 -1.87
CA THR A 204 0.55 6.74 -2.55
C THR A 204 0.67 6.70 -4.09
N GLN A 205 1.35 5.71 -4.67
CA GLN A 205 1.64 5.65 -6.11
C GLN A 205 0.49 5.23 -7.05
N GLN A 206 -0.78 5.41 -6.67
CA GLN A 206 -1.84 5.57 -7.69
C GLN A 206 -1.91 7.04 -8.11
N GLN A 207 -0.88 7.50 -8.82
CA GLN A 207 -0.90 8.81 -9.44
C GLN A 207 -1.95 8.80 -10.54
N ARG A 208 -3.00 9.61 -10.35
CA ARG A 208 -3.93 9.95 -11.41
C ARG A 208 -3.26 10.99 -12.29
N MET A 209 -3.46 10.87 -13.59
CA MET A 209 -2.91 11.78 -14.57
C MET A 209 -4.05 12.32 -15.41
N GLN A 210 -4.07 13.64 -15.54
CA GLN A 210 -4.91 14.32 -16.51
C GLN A 210 -4.23 14.20 -17.86
N VAL A 211 -5.00 13.79 -18.84
CA VAL A 211 -4.56 13.66 -20.22
C VAL A 211 -5.40 14.61 -21.06
N ILE A 212 -4.72 15.54 -21.70
CA ILE A 212 -5.29 16.45 -22.68
C ILE A 212 -4.83 15.96 -24.05
N ILE A 213 -5.78 15.64 -24.92
CA ILE A 213 -5.54 15.11 -26.26
C ILE A 213 -6.04 16.15 -27.26
N VAL A 214 -5.19 16.57 -28.18
CA VAL A 214 -5.54 17.46 -29.29
C VAL A 214 -5.50 16.63 -30.56
N THR A 215 -6.65 16.46 -31.22
CA THR A 215 -6.82 15.56 -32.36
C THR A 215 -7.77 16.16 -33.40
N ASP A 216 -7.64 15.72 -34.65
CA ASP A 216 -8.63 15.95 -35.73
C ASP A 216 -9.60 14.77 -35.91
N GLN A 217 -9.42 13.68 -35.17
CA GLN A 217 -10.25 12.48 -35.23
C GLN A 217 -10.95 12.19 -33.88
N PRO A 218 -11.71 13.15 -33.30
CA PRO A 218 -12.24 13.02 -31.95
C PRO A 218 -13.14 11.80 -31.77
N LYS A 219 -13.98 11.47 -32.77
CA LYS A 219 -14.90 10.31 -32.67
C LYS A 219 -14.16 8.99 -32.46
N LYS A 220 -13.12 8.73 -33.25
CA LYS A 220 -12.33 7.48 -33.14
C LYS A 220 -11.57 7.41 -31.81
N VAL A 221 -10.98 8.53 -31.39
CA VAL A 221 -10.25 8.59 -30.10
C VAL A 221 -11.20 8.35 -28.93
N ILE A 222 -12.38 8.98 -28.92
CA ILE A 222 -13.39 8.78 -27.87
C ILE A 222 -13.83 7.31 -27.83
N GLU A 223 -14.10 6.71 -28.97
CA GLU A 223 -14.55 5.31 -29.06
C GLU A 223 -13.48 4.34 -28.54
N ASN A 224 -12.23 4.47 -28.98
CA ASN A 224 -11.15 3.58 -28.56
C ASN A 224 -10.75 3.78 -27.10
N VAL A 225 -10.77 5.01 -26.57
CA VAL A 225 -10.52 5.27 -25.14
C VAL A 225 -11.66 4.73 -24.28
N LYS A 226 -12.92 4.85 -24.75
CA LYS A 226 -14.10 4.35 -24.02
C LYS A 226 -14.16 2.82 -24.03
N ILE A 227 -13.88 2.17 -25.16
CA ILE A 227 -13.90 0.71 -25.30
C ILE A 227 -12.66 0.08 -24.63
N GLY A 228 -11.47 0.58 -24.94
CA GLY A 228 -10.21 -0.01 -24.49
C GLY A 228 -9.90 0.24 -23.01
N MET A 229 -10.37 1.36 -22.44
CA MET A 229 -10.02 1.76 -21.08
C MET A 229 -11.23 1.96 -20.14
N HIS A 230 -12.46 1.94 -20.66
CA HIS A 230 -13.68 2.27 -19.89
C HIS A 230 -13.60 3.61 -19.16
N ARG A 231 -12.96 4.60 -19.79
CA ARG A 231 -12.79 5.95 -19.23
C ARG A 231 -13.79 6.94 -19.83
N GLY A 232 -14.27 7.84 -18.98
CA GLY A 232 -15.03 9.01 -19.42
C GLY A 232 -14.11 9.99 -20.13
N VAL A 233 -14.61 10.62 -21.19
CA VAL A 233 -13.91 11.64 -21.95
C VAL A 233 -14.79 12.88 -22.01
N THR A 234 -14.23 14.04 -21.64
CA THR A 234 -14.88 15.34 -21.78
C THR A 234 -14.37 16.01 -23.04
N ILE A 235 -15.28 16.52 -23.85
CA ILE A 235 -14.95 17.28 -25.06
C ILE A 235 -14.90 18.74 -24.67
N ILE A 236 -13.76 19.39 -24.91
CA ILE A 236 -13.60 20.84 -24.81
C ILE A 236 -13.66 21.36 -26.25
N GLY A 237 -14.54 22.33 -26.49
CA GLY A 237 -14.96 22.83 -27.82
C GLY A 237 -13.85 23.41 -28.69
N GLU A 238 -14.24 24.11 -29.76
CA GLU A 238 -13.40 24.52 -30.89
C GLU A 238 -12.00 25.03 -30.49
N ALA A 239 -10.99 24.25 -30.83
CA ALA A 239 -9.60 24.67 -30.75
C ALA A 239 -9.09 24.91 -32.17
N LYS A 240 -8.25 25.93 -32.36
CA LYS A 240 -7.63 26.21 -33.65
C LYS A 240 -6.13 26.18 -33.50
N GLY A 241 -5.45 25.43 -34.37
CA GLY A 241 -4.00 25.41 -34.38
C GLY A 241 -3.46 26.79 -34.75
N ALA A 242 -2.65 27.41 -33.89
CA ALA A 242 -2.08 28.72 -34.17
C ALA A 242 -1.20 28.74 -35.44
N TYR A 243 -0.50 27.63 -35.71
CA TYR A 243 0.37 27.47 -36.88
C TYR A 243 -0.37 26.87 -38.07
N SER A 244 -1.03 25.72 -37.88
CA SER A 244 -1.70 25.00 -38.97
C SER A 244 -3.00 25.67 -39.43
N LYS A 245 -3.58 26.56 -38.61
CA LYS A 245 -4.92 27.17 -38.78
C LYS A 245 -6.09 26.19 -38.91
N ASN A 246 -5.83 24.89 -38.72
CA ASN A 246 -6.85 23.85 -38.79
C ASN A 246 -7.64 23.80 -37.49
N GLU A 247 -8.93 23.50 -37.62
CA GLU A 247 -9.79 23.16 -36.49
C GLU A 247 -9.31 21.84 -35.86
N LYS A 248 -9.30 21.83 -34.53
CA LYS A 248 -8.89 20.71 -33.70
C LYS A 248 -9.89 20.58 -32.56
N THR A 249 -10.02 19.36 -32.05
CA THR A 249 -10.82 19.08 -30.86
C THR A 249 -9.89 18.76 -29.69
N ILE A 250 -10.19 19.33 -28.52
CA ILE A 250 -9.48 19.01 -27.28
C ILE A 250 -10.33 18.01 -26.50
N LEU A 251 -9.74 16.86 -26.17
CA LEU A 251 -10.34 15.86 -25.30
C LEU A 251 -9.61 15.85 -23.97
N LEU A 252 -10.37 15.80 -22.88
CA LEU A 252 -9.85 15.68 -21.52
C LEU A 252 -10.30 14.35 -20.92
N THR A 253 -9.36 13.58 -20.40
CA THR A 253 -9.65 12.39 -19.61
C THR A 253 -8.71 12.29 -18.43
N ILE A 254 -9.09 11.50 -17.43
CA ILE A 254 -8.24 11.16 -16.30
C ILE A 254 -7.96 9.67 -16.39
N ILE A 255 -6.69 9.31 -16.34
CA ILE A 255 -6.24 7.92 -16.30
C ILE A 255 -5.38 7.70 -15.05
N SER A 256 -5.21 6.46 -14.64
CA SER A 256 -4.17 6.09 -13.69
C SER A 256 -2.82 5.96 -14.41
N ARG A 257 -1.73 6.13 -13.67
CA ARG A 257 -0.37 5.94 -14.21
C ARG A 257 -0.13 4.55 -14.81
N TYR A 258 -0.84 3.53 -14.35
CA TYR A 258 -0.76 2.17 -14.89
C TYR A 258 -1.31 2.05 -16.31
N GLU A 259 -2.38 2.79 -16.58
CA GLU A 259 -3.08 2.78 -17.87
C GLU A 259 -2.33 3.61 -18.94
N LEU A 260 -1.24 4.29 -18.57
CA LEU A 260 -0.48 5.14 -19.48
C LEU A 260 0.13 4.38 -20.65
N TYR A 261 0.57 3.14 -20.41
CA TYR A 261 1.15 2.30 -21.46
C TYR A 261 0.09 1.95 -22.51
N ASP A 262 -1.04 1.41 -22.06
CA ASP A 262 -2.18 1.05 -22.92
C ASP A 262 -2.72 2.29 -23.66
N PHE A 263 -2.84 3.42 -22.97
CA PHE A 263 -3.25 4.69 -23.56
C PHE A 263 -2.32 5.10 -24.71
N ARG A 264 -1.00 5.00 -24.53
CA ARG A 264 -0.03 5.35 -25.58
C ARG A 264 -0.17 4.44 -26.79
N GLN A 265 -0.43 3.16 -26.60
CA GLN A 265 -0.66 2.23 -27.69
C GLN A 265 -1.95 2.57 -28.46
N ILE A 266 -3.05 2.81 -27.75
CA ILE A 266 -4.33 3.24 -28.33
C ILE A 266 -4.14 4.51 -29.16
N MET A 267 -3.44 5.51 -28.65
CA MET A 267 -3.21 6.76 -29.39
C MET A 267 -2.37 6.55 -30.65
N LYS A 268 -1.31 5.72 -30.58
CA LYS A 268 -0.49 5.40 -31.75
C LYS A 268 -1.28 4.68 -32.84
N GLU A 269 -2.20 3.80 -32.47
CA GLU A 269 -3.03 3.05 -33.42
C GLU A 269 -4.18 3.91 -33.98
N THR A 270 -4.72 4.82 -33.17
CA THR A 270 -5.92 5.60 -33.53
C THR A 270 -5.59 6.88 -34.29
N ASP A 271 -4.64 7.68 -33.78
CA ASP A 271 -4.24 8.95 -34.38
C ASP A 271 -2.76 9.24 -34.06
N PRO A 272 -1.83 8.79 -34.92
CA PRO A 272 -0.40 9.05 -34.78
C PRO A 272 -0.02 10.54 -34.81
N HIS A 273 -0.88 11.41 -35.36
CA HIS A 273 -0.64 12.84 -35.48
C HIS A 273 -1.25 13.66 -34.33
N SER A 274 -1.89 13.00 -33.37
CA SER A 274 -2.43 13.64 -32.17
C SER A 274 -1.32 14.20 -31.28
N PHE A 275 -1.61 15.33 -30.62
CA PHE A 275 -0.77 15.87 -29.57
C PHE A 275 -1.37 15.52 -28.21
N VAL A 276 -0.58 14.92 -27.33
CA VAL A 276 -1.02 14.51 -25.99
C VAL A 276 -0.18 15.22 -24.95
N SER A 277 -0.83 15.97 -24.05
CA SER A 277 -0.24 16.52 -22.85
C SER A 277 -0.71 15.76 -21.62
N ILE A 278 0.22 15.43 -20.73
CA ILE A 278 -0.05 14.63 -19.53
C ILE A 278 0.41 15.43 -18.31
N THR A 279 -0.44 15.52 -17.31
CA THR A 279 -0.15 16.25 -16.06
C THR A 279 -0.57 15.43 -14.85
N SER A 280 0.30 15.35 -13.84
CA SER A 280 0.00 14.67 -12.58
C SER A 280 -1.10 15.41 -11.81
N VAL A 281 -2.13 14.68 -11.37
CA VAL A 281 -3.25 15.24 -10.61
C VAL A 281 -3.06 14.93 -9.13
N ALA A 282 -3.01 15.98 -8.30
CA ALA A 282 -2.82 15.84 -6.85
C ALA A 282 -4.06 15.27 -6.14
N LYS A 283 -5.26 15.78 -6.47
CA LYS A 283 -6.55 15.29 -5.95
C LYS A 283 -7.64 15.44 -6.99
N LEU A 284 -8.58 14.51 -7.00
CA LEU A 284 -9.77 14.53 -7.85
C LEU A 284 -11.01 14.46 -6.95
N TYR A 285 -12.04 15.27 -7.24
CA TYR A 285 -13.31 15.29 -6.51
C TYR A 285 -14.48 15.13 -7.49
N GLY A 286 -15.58 14.49 -7.07
CA GLY A 286 -16.81 14.35 -7.87
C GLY A 286 -17.03 12.98 -8.53
N ASN A 287 -17.97 12.92 -9.48
CA ASN A 287 -18.43 11.69 -10.16
C ASN A 287 -17.45 11.21 -11.23
N PHE A 288 -16.25 10.83 -10.80
CA PHE A 288 -15.35 10.09 -11.66
C PHE A 288 -15.67 8.60 -11.59
N TYR A 289 -15.78 7.93 -12.74
CA TYR A 289 -15.98 6.49 -12.77
C TYR A 289 -14.72 5.80 -12.23
N GLU A 290 -14.77 5.47 -10.94
CA GLU A 290 -13.82 4.61 -10.30
C GLU A 290 -14.24 3.17 -10.57
N LYS A 291 -13.40 2.42 -11.27
CA LYS A 291 -13.52 0.97 -11.31
C LYS A 291 -13.40 0.51 -9.85
N LYS A 292 -14.53 0.20 -9.21
CA LYS A 292 -14.57 -0.31 -7.84
C LYS A 292 -13.70 -1.56 -7.81
N VAL A 293 -12.55 -1.45 -7.16
CA VAL A 293 -11.70 -2.60 -6.90
C VAL A 293 -12.43 -3.41 -5.82
N ALA A 294 -13.11 -4.47 -6.25
CA ALA A 294 -13.59 -5.52 -5.36
C ALA A 294 -12.43 -6.42 -4.88
#